data_AF-A0A453EE22-F1
#
_entry.id   AF-A0A453EE22-F1
#
_cell.length_a   1.000
_cell.length_b   1.000
_cell.length_c   1.000
_cell.angle_alpha   90.00
_cell.angle_beta   90.00
_cell.angle_gamma   90.00
#
_symmetry.space_group_name_H-M   'P 1'
#
loop_
_entity.id
_entity.type
_entity.pdbx_description
1 polymer ?
#
loop_
_entity_poly.entity_id
_entity_poly.type
_entity_poly.pdbx_seq_one_letter_code
_entity_poly.pdbx_strand_id
1 'polypeptide(L)' 'MYGVKILADELLVDCAAASYDLIVLPATGHPWFVEKFPPKVTAVDANVVVDGNAVTGTGPATSMEFAMALVEQLYGKE' A
#
# COMPACT_ATOMS: atom_id res chain seq x y z
N MET A 1 10.43 27.31 -17.01
CA MET A 1 9.54 26.26 -17.55
C MET A 1 10.26 24.93 -17.38
N TYR A 2 10.21 24.33 -16.18
CA TYR A 2 10.96 23.12 -15.86
C TYR A 2 10.12 21.89 -16.23
N GLY A 3 10.25 21.43 -17.47
CA GLY A 3 9.71 20.14 -17.88
C GLY A 3 10.75 19.05 -17.58
N VAL A 4 10.50 18.24 -16.54
CA VAL A 4 11.30 17.03 -16.32
C VAL A 4 10.93 16.02 -17.41
N LYS A 5 11.91 15.62 -18.23
CA LYS A 5 11.74 14.50 -19.16
C LYS A 5 11.86 13.20 -18.36
N ILE A 6 10.71 12.60 -18.04
CA ILE A 6 10.65 11.26 -17.47
C ILE A 6 10.64 10.27 -18.64
N LEU A 7 11.67 9.42 -18.73
CA LEU A 7 11.73 8.31 -19.68
C LEU A 7 11.38 7.04 -18.90
N ALA A 8 10.38 6.29 -19.35
CA ALA A 8 10.08 4.97 -18.79
C ALA A 8 11.20 3.99 -19.16
N ASP A 9 11.58 3.16 -18.20
CA ASP A 9 12.53 2.06 -18.35
C ASP A 9 11.92 0.87 -19.09
N GLU A 10 10.60 0.68 -18.98
CA GLU A 10 9.88 -0.44 -19.61
C GLU A 10 8.48 -0.04 -20.11
N LEU A 11 7.89 -0.82 -21.03
CA LEU A 11 6.52 -0.60 -21.47
C LEU A 11 5.53 -1.04 -20.38
N LEU A 12 4.42 -0.31 -20.25
CA LEU A 12 3.38 -0.61 -19.25
C LEU A 12 2.79 -2.03 -19.38
N VAL A 13 2.76 -2.59 -20.60
CA VAL A 13 2.29 -3.97 -20.84
C VAL A 13 3.21 -5.01 -20.23
N ASP A 14 4.51 -4.73 -20.18
CA ASP A 14 5.51 -5.64 -19.63
C ASP A 14 5.51 -5.55 -18.09
N CYS A 15 5.32 -4.35 -17.54
CA CYS A 15 5.13 -4.14 -16.11
C CYS A 15 3.88 -4.83 -15.55
N ALA A 16 2.84 -5.00 -16.37
CA ALA A 16 1.58 -5.59 -15.91
C ALA A 16 1.71 -7.07 -15.49
N ALA A 17 2.69 -7.78 -16.05
CA ALA A 17 2.97 -9.19 -15.72
C ALA A 17 4.09 -9.34 -14.67
N ALA A 18 4.79 -8.26 -14.34
CA ALA A 18 5.86 -8.28 -13.37
C ALA A 18 5.31 -8.35 -11.94
N SER A 19 5.92 -9.21 -11.12
CA SER A 19 5.68 -9.21 -9.68
C SER A 19 6.69 -8.30 -9.03
N TYR A 20 6.19 -7.21 -8.43
CA TYR A 20 7.00 -6.30 -7.65
C TYR A 20 6.83 -6.64 -6.18
N ASP A 21 7.93 -6.82 -5.46
CA ASP A 21 7.96 -6.91 -4.00
C ASP A 21 7.73 -5.50 -3.38
N LEU A 22 6.70 -4.78 -3.85
CA LEU A 22 6.35 -3.41 -3.41
C LEU A 22 5.82 -3.37 -1.97
N ILE A 23 5.39 -4.51 -1.42
CA ILE A 23 4.87 -4.66 -0.06
C ILE A 23 5.54 -5.89 0.56
N VAL A 24 6.56 -5.67 1.41
CA VAL A 24 7.22 -6.73 2.20
C VAL A 24 7.03 -6.44 3.68
N LEU A 25 5.78 -6.47 4.16
CA LEU A 25 5.42 -5.97 5.49
C LEU A 25 4.14 -6.65 5.99
N PRO A 26 3.89 -6.78 7.32
CA PRO A 26 2.55 -6.95 7.85
C PRO A 26 1.56 -6.00 7.19
N ALA A 27 0.43 -6.53 6.76
CA ALA A 27 -0.58 -5.77 6.02
C ALA A 27 -1.99 -6.27 6.33
N THR A 28 -2.96 -5.37 6.13
CA THR A 28 -4.39 -5.70 6.09
C THR A 28 -4.94 -5.38 4.70
N GLY A 29 -6.12 -5.89 4.39
CA GLY A 29 -6.78 -5.66 3.11
C GLY A 29 -8.21 -6.18 3.13
N HIS A 30 -8.92 -5.98 2.04
CA HIS A 30 -10.26 -6.56 1.90
C HIS A 30 -10.21 -8.08 2.09
N PRO A 31 -11.14 -8.72 2.82
CA PRO A 31 -11.06 -10.15 3.15
C PRO A 31 -10.82 -11.04 1.92
N TRP A 32 -11.51 -10.78 0.81
CA TRP A 32 -11.32 -11.49 -0.46
C TRP A 32 -9.87 -11.38 -0.98
N PHE A 33 -9.22 -10.24 -0.76
CA PHE A 33 -7.87 -9.99 -1.24
C PHE A 33 -6.79 -10.53 -0.30
N VAL A 34 -7.05 -10.54 1.02
CA VAL A 34 -6.13 -11.11 2.01
C VAL A 34 -5.86 -12.59 1.75
N GLU A 35 -6.87 -13.35 1.31
CA GLU A 35 -6.70 -14.75 0.89
C GLU A 35 -5.72 -14.94 -0.28
N LYS A 36 -5.46 -13.88 -1.06
CA LYS A 36 -4.55 -13.87 -2.19
C LYS A 36 -3.18 -13.28 -1.86
N PHE A 37 -2.92 -12.97 -0.60
CA PHE A 37 -1.61 -12.46 -0.20
C PHE A 37 -0.51 -13.47 -0.54
N PRO A 38 0.62 -13.01 -1.10
CA PRO A 38 1.75 -13.90 -1.34
C PRO A 38 2.32 -14.39 0.02
N PRO A 39 2.97 -15.56 0.07
CA PRO A 39 3.45 -16.16 1.33
C PRO A 39 4.40 -15.29 2.17
N LYS A 40 5.01 -14.28 1.56
CA LYS A 40 5.91 -13.33 2.22
C LYS A 40 5.16 -12.25 3.04
N VAL A 41 3.87 -12.04 2.80
CA VAL A 41 3.07 -11.00 3.48
C VAL A 41 2.41 -11.61 4.71
N THR A 42 2.62 -11.00 5.86
CA THR A 42 1.93 -11.37 7.10
C THR A 42 0.58 -10.66 7.16
N ALA A 43 -0.51 -11.40 7.00
CA ALA A 43 -1.85 -10.83 7.16
C ALA A 43 -2.11 -10.49 8.63
N VAL A 44 -2.55 -9.26 8.89
CA VAL A 44 -2.91 -8.80 10.23
C VAL A 44 -4.40 -8.48 10.25
N ASP A 45 -5.10 -9.03 11.24
CA ASP A 45 -6.52 -8.75 11.48
C ASP A 45 -6.68 -7.41 12.22
N ALA A 46 -6.63 -6.32 11.46
CA ALA A 46 -6.82 -4.95 11.91
C ALA A 46 -7.44 -4.09 10.80
N ASN A 47 -8.15 -3.04 11.19
CA ASN A 47 -8.79 -2.09 10.25
C ASN A 47 -7.77 -1.33 9.38
N VAL A 48 -6.64 -0.98 9.99
CA VAL A 48 -5.51 -0.27 9.40
C VAL A 48 -4.22 -0.85 9.96
N VAL A 49 -3.23 -1.08 9.10
CA VAL A 49 -1.88 -1.51 9.49
C VAL A 49 -0.90 -0.50 8.92
N VAL A 50 -0.06 0.03 9.80
CA VAL A 50 1.06 0.90 9.45
C VAL A 50 2.34 0.11 9.65
N ASP A 51 3.15 -0.02 8.61
CA ASP A 51 4.49 -0.57 8.69
C ASP A 51 5.47 0.27 7.87
N GLY A 52 6.44 0.89 8.56
CA GLY A 52 7.30 1.90 7.97
C GLY A 52 6.50 2.98 7.23
N ASN A 53 6.76 3.13 5.93
CA ASN A 53 6.08 4.09 5.05
C ASN A 53 4.84 3.51 4.35
N ALA A 54 4.49 2.24 4.59
CA ALA A 54 3.33 1.61 4.01
C ALA A 54 2.14 1.65 4.98
N VAL A 55 1.01 2.16 4.51
CA VAL A 55 -0.27 2.12 5.24
C VAL A 55 -1.24 1.28 4.43
N THR A 56 -1.87 0.29 5.06
CA THR A 56 -2.86 -0.60 4.43
C THR A 56 -4.16 -0.59 5.23
N GLY A 57 -5.30 -0.78 4.56
CA GLY A 57 -6.63 -0.72 5.18
C GLY A 57 -7.58 -1.79 4.63
N THR A 58 -8.52 -2.25 5.45
CA THR A 58 -9.42 -3.37 5.13
C THR A 58 -10.49 -3.01 4.09
N GLY A 59 -10.82 -1.73 3.93
CA GLY A 59 -11.74 -1.31 2.87
C GLY A 59 -12.47 0.00 3.19
N PRO A 60 -13.57 0.29 2.47
CA PRO A 60 -14.23 1.60 2.54
C PRO A 60 -14.76 1.93 3.94
N ALA A 61 -15.16 0.92 4.72
CA ALA A 61 -15.64 1.11 6.09
C ALA A 61 -14.57 1.67 7.05
N THR A 62 -13.28 1.49 6.75
CA THR A 62 -12.15 1.94 7.59
C THR A 62 -11.45 3.18 7.02
N SER A 63 -12.05 3.84 6.02
CA SER A 63 -11.43 4.98 5.31
C SER A 63 -11.06 6.14 6.23
N MET A 64 -11.86 6.42 7.27
CA MET A 64 -11.58 7.50 8.23
C MET A 64 -10.34 7.20 9.07
N GLU A 65 -10.21 5.95 9.55
CA GLU A 65 -9.02 5.49 10.30
C GLU A 65 -7.78 5.49 9.39
N PHE A 66 -7.94 5.04 8.15
CA PHE A 66 -6.86 5.02 7.16
C PHE A 66 -6.37 6.43 6.83
N ALA A 67 -7.30 7.37 6.61
CA ALA A 67 -6.97 8.78 6.39
C ALA A 67 -6.26 9.40 7.59
N MET A 68 -6.69 9.09 8.82
CA MET A 68 -6.03 9.57 10.03
C MET A 68 -4.60 9.02 10.14
N ALA A 69 -4.40 7.73 9.87
CA ALA A 69 -3.06 7.13 9.86
C ALA A 69 -2.14 7.82 8.85
N LEU A 70 -2.63 8.20 7.66
CA LEU A 70 -1.86 8.98 6.69
C LEU A 70 -1.53 10.38 7.20
N VAL A 71 -2.49 11.08 7.83
CA VAL A 71 -2.25 12.40 8.41
C VAL A 71 -1.15 12.32 9.47
N GLU A 72 -1.23 11.34 10.36
CA GLU A 72 -0.21 11.11 11.40
C GLU A 72 1.16 10.80 10.81
N GLN A 73 1.24 10.01 9.72
CA GLN A 73 2.51 9.71 9.05
C GLN A 73 3.13 10.93 8.36
N LEU A 74 2.29 11.79 7.77
CA LEU A 74 2.75 12.95 6.99
C LEU A 74 3.04 14.18 7.85
N TYR A 75 2.28 14.38 8.93
CA TYR A 75 2.31 15.60 9.74
C TYR A 75 2.68 15.35 11.21
N GLY A 76 2.73 14.10 11.66
CA GLY A 76 2.97 13.75 13.07
C GLY A 76 1.67 13.67 13.89
N LYS A 77 1.81 13.19 15.13
CA LYS A 77 0.73 13.16 16.14
C LYS A 77 0.81 14.44 16.97
N GLU A 78 -0.01 15.43 16.63
CA GLU A 78 -0.29 16.61 17.47
C GLU A 78 -1.77 16.67 17.84
#